data_AF-A0A661N5J3-F1
#
_entry.id   AF-A0A661N5J3-F1
#
_cell.length_a   1.000
_cell.length_b   1.000
_cell.length_c   1.000
_cell.angle_alpha   90.00
_cell.angle_beta   90.00
_cell.angle_gamma   90.00
#
_symmetry.space_group_name_H-M   'P 1'
#
loop_
_entity.id
_entity.type
_entity.pdbx_description
1 polymer ?
#
loop_
_entity_poly.entity_id
_entity_poly.type
_entity_poly.pdbx_seq_one_letter_code
_entity_poly.pdbx_strand_id
1 'polypeptide(L)'
;MISEFPPGMKPAEPPEAGAGALRSGFGVAHFGLQTTDLDGVLTRLRDAGAQVHAEPRRTGSIRYVYVSAPDGVVIELVELHLPAHLARFVPVINGVNRGIHLTRRALAKRLFK
;
A
#
# COMPACT_ATOMS: atom_id res chain seq x y z
N MET A 1 19.52 2.32 3.21
CA MET A 1 20.27 1.17 2.67
C MET A 1 19.32 -0.01 2.71
N ILE A 2 19.06 -0.65 1.57
CA ILE A 2 18.29 -1.90 1.51
C ILE A 2 19.24 -3.01 1.98
N SER A 3 18.78 -3.94 2.81
CA SER A 3 19.62 -5.03 3.33
C SER A 3 20.07 -5.97 2.20
N GLU A 4 21.19 -6.66 2.41
CA GLU A 4 21.59 -7.77 1.54
C GLU A 4 20.56 -8.90 1.57
N PHE A 5 20.53 -9.69 0.50
CA PHE A 5 19.75 -10.93 0.47
C PHE A 5 20.34 -11.97 1.45
N PRO A 6 19.52 -12.86 2.04
CA PRO A 6 20.01 -13.93 2.88
C PRO A 6 21.07 -14.80 2.17
N PRO A 7 22.03 -15.40 2.90
CA PRO A 7 23.05 -16.27 2.31
C PRO A 7 22.44 -17.38 1.42
N GLY A 8 22.93 -17.49 0.19
CA GLY A 8 22.43 -18.46 -0.80
C GLY A 8 21.23 -17.98 -1.64
N MET A 9 20.64 -16.83 -1.33
CA MET A 9 19.58 -16.21 -2.13
C MET A 9 20.15 -15.13 -3.05
N LYS A 10 19.76 -15.15 -4.32
CA LYS A 10 20.12 -14.11 -5.31
C LYS A 10 18.88 -13.27 -5.61
N PRO A 11 19.05 -12.01 -6.07
CA PRO A 11 17.94 -11.28 -6.67
C PRO A 11 17.32 -12.14 -7.79
N ALA A 12 16.02 -12.38 -7.70
CA ALA A 12 15.25 -13.01 -8.76
C ALA A 12 14.49 -11.93 -9.51
N GLU A 13 14.19 -12.18 -10.79
CA GLU A 13 13.25 -11.31 -11.50
C GLU A 13 11.89 -11.33 -10.78
N PRO A 14 11.27 -10.15 -10.59
CA PRO A 14 9.94 -10.08 -10.01
C PRO A 14 8.95 -10.88 -10.86
N PRO A 15 8.01 -11.62 -10.24
CA PRO A 15 6.91 -12.23 -10.96
C PRO A 15 6.12 -11.17 -11.74
N GLU A 16 5.46 -11.59 -12.81
CA GLU A 16 4.53 -10.73 -13.53
C GLU A 16 3.44 -10.19 -12.57
N ALA A 17 3.19 -8.89 -12.63
CA ALA A 17 2.06 -8.27 -11.94
C ALA A 17 0.75 -8.57 -12.70
N GLY A 18 -0.23 -9.15 -12.01
CA GLY A 18 -1.59 -9.33 -12.50
C GLY A 18 -2.51 -8.19 -12.09
N ALA A 19 -3.81 -8.48 -11.92
CA ALA A 19 -4.83 -7.51 -11.50
C ALA A 19 -4.71 -7.10 -10.02
N GLY A 20 -3.57 -6.49 -9.64
CA GLY A 20 -3.31 -5.94 -8.31
C GLY A 20 -2.46 -6.81 -7.37
N ALA A 21 -1.83 -7.85 -7.90
CA ALA A 21 -0.93 -8.71 -7.14
C ALA A 21 0.08 -9.39 -8.07
N LEU A 22 1.23 -9.77 -7.52
CA LEU A 22 2.15 -10.69 -8.19
C LEU A 22 1.43 -12.02 -8.48
N ARG A 23 1.57 -12.56 -9.70
CA ARG A 23 0.84 -13.77 -10.14
C ARG A 23 1.37 -15.07 -9.53
N SER A 24 2.58 -15.06 -9.00
CA SER A 24 3.23 -16.23 -8.39
C SER A 24 4.22 -15.80 -7.30
N GLY A 25 4.71 -16.77 -6.52
CA GLY A 25 5.61 -16.56 -5.39
C GLY A 25 4.92 -16.66 -4.03
N PHE A 26 5.72 -16.92 -2.99
CA PHE A 26 5.28 -16.93 -1.60
C PHE A 26 5.86 -15.68 -0.93
N GLY A 27 5.04 -14.67 -0.65
CA GLY A 27 5.52 -13.39 -0.11
C GLY A 27 4.46 -12.28 -0.05
N VAL A 28 4.89 -11.03 0.14
CA VAL A 28 4.04 -9.84 0.11
C VAL A 28 3.65 -9.55 -1.35
N ALA A 29 2.36 -9.64 -1.67
CA ALA A 29 1.86 -9.47 -3.03
C ALA A 29 1.82 -8.01 -3.51
N HIS A 30 1.59 -7.08 -2.59
CA HIS A 30 1.65 -5.63 -2.77
C HIS A 30 1.68 -4.94 -1.39
N PHE A 31 1.90 -3.63 -1.35
CA PHE A 31 1.56 -2.80 -0.19
C PHE A 31 0.74 -1.58 -0.61
N GLY A 32 -0.05 -1.06 0.34
CA GLY A 32 -0.95 0.07 0.10
C GLY A 32 -0.41 1.40 0.62
N LEU A 33 -0.61 2.46 -0.15
CA LEU A 33 -0.37 3.85 0.25
C LEU A 33 -1.68 4.64 0.14
N GLN A 34 -2.03 5.34 1.21
CA GLN A 34 -3.22 6.19 1.22
C GLN A 34 -2.87 7.60 0.74
N THR A 35 -3.73 8.16 -0.12
CA THR A 35 -3.69 9.55 -0.58
C THR A 35 -5.05 10.22 -0.39
N THR A 36 -5.07 11.55 -0.38
CA THR A 36 -6.27 12.39 -0.42
C THR A 36 -6.54 12.99 -1.80
N ASP A 37 -5.64 12.74 -2.76
CA ASP A 37 -5.71 13.22 -4.13
C ASP A 37 -5.16 12.12 -5.06
N LEU A 38 -6.01 11.17 -5.43
CA LEU A 38 -5.62 10.05 -6.28
C LEU A 38 -5.32 10.50 -7.71
N ASP A 39 -6.10 11.43 -8.24
CA ASP A 39 -5.96 11.90 -9.62
C ASP A 39 -4.65 12.66 -9.83
N GLY A 40 -4.29 13.54 -8.90
CA GLY A 40 -3.02 14.26 -8.96
C GLY A 40 -1.82 13.32 -8.81
N VAL A 41 -1.90 12.28 -7.97
CA VAL A 41 -0.84 11.26 -7.88
C VAL A 41 -0.73 10.47 -9.18
N LEU A 42 -1.84 10.04 -9.77
CA LEU A 42 -1.81 9.29 -11.03
C LEU A 42 -1.28 10.10 -12.19
N THR A 43 -1.59 11.39 -12.25
CA THR A 43 -1.03 12.29 -13.26
C THR A 43 0.49 12.34 -13.15
N ARG A 44 1.03 12.61 -11.94
CA ARG A 44 2.48 12.64 -11.70
C ARG A 44 3.16 11.31 -12.01
N LEU A 45 2.52 10.19 -11.66
CA LEU A 45 3.07 8.86 -11.94
C LEU A 45 3.11 8.55 -13.43
N ARG A 46 2.05 8.88 -14.18
CA ARG A 46 2.02 8.72 -15.64
C ARG A 46 3.07 9.61 -16.31
N ASP A 47 3.22 10.86 -15.87
CA ASP A 47 4.23 11.79 -16.38
C ASP A 47 5.66 11.29 -16.12
N ALA A 48 5.86 10.57 -15.01
CA ALA A 48 7.13 9.92 -14.67
C ALA A 48 7.35 8.57 -15.39
N GLY A 49 6.41 8.13 -16.25
CA GLY A 49 6.50 6.87 -17.00
C GLY A 49 6.14 5.61 -16.20
N ALA A 50 5.49 5.75 -15.04
CA ALA A 50 5.07 4.60 -14.24
C ALA A 50 3.94 3.82 -14.94
N GLN A 51 3.98 2.49 -14.79
CA GLN A 51 2.96 1.61 -15.34
C GLN A 51 1.74 1.56 -14.41
N VAL A 52 0.63 2.16 -14.85
CA VAL A 52 -0.69 2.08 -14.20
C VAL A 52 -1.48 0.93 -14.85
N HIS A 53 -1.80 -0.12 -14.08
CA HIS A 53 -2.34 -1.37 -14.63
C HIS A 53 -3.79 -1.28 -15.11
N ALA A 54 -4.57 -0.36 -14.55
CA ALA A 54 -5.98 -0.17 -14.88
C ALA A 54 -6.47 1.22 -14.42
N GLU A 55 -7.64 1.63 -14.90
CA GLU A 55 -8.33 2.79 -14.34
C GLU A 55 -8.73 2.58 -12.87
N PRO A 56 -8.76 3.65 -12.06
CA PRO A 56 -9.15 3.55 -10.66
C PRO A 56 -10.53 2.94 -10.47
N ARG A 57 -10.61 1.94 -9.60
CA ARG A 57 -11.86 1.28 -9.22
C ARG A 57 -12.44 1.94 -7.98
N ARG A 58 -13.76 1.87 -7.83
CA ARG A 58 -14.47 2.34 -6.64
C ARG A 58 -15.25 1.19 -6.01
N THR A 59 -15.09 1.02 -4.70
CA THR A 59 -15.86 0.09 -3.86
C THR A 59 -16.32 0.82 -2.61
N GLY A 60 -17.63 1.13 -2.55
CA GLY A 60 -18.19 1.99 -1.51
C GLY A 60 -17.48 3.34 -1.40
N SER A 61 -16.98 3.65 -0.21
CA SER A 61 -16.22 4.87 0.10
C SER A 61 -14.76 4.83 -0.32
N ILE A 62 -14.27 3.73 -0.90
CA ILE A 62 -12.87 3.54 -1.24
C ILE A 62 -12.71 3.64 -2.75
N ARG A 63 -11.76 4.46 -3.20
CA ARG A 63 -11.27 4.48 -4.58
C ARG A 63 -9.82 4.00 -4.59
N TYR A 64 -9.47 3.11 -5.49
CA TYR A 64 -8.14 2.50 -5.49
C TYR A 64 -7.66 2.10 -6.88
N VAL A 65 -6.34 1.97 -7.03
CA VAL A 65 -5.68 1.55 -8.28
C VAL A 65 -4.33 0.91 -7.95
N TYR A 66 -3.90 -0.03 -8.80
CA TYR A 66 -2.59 -0.64 -8.68
C TYR A 66 -1.62 -0.10 -9.71
N VAL A 67 -0.40 0.18 -9.26
CA VAL A 67 0.72 0.65 -10.10
C VAL A 67 1.94 -0.25 -9.88
N SER A 68 2.76 -0.44 -10.91
CA SER A 68 4.05 -1.10 -10.78
C SER A 68 5.18 -0.08 -10.64
N ALA A 69 6.04 -0.31 -9.66
CA ALA A 69 7.32 0.35 -9.56
C ALA A 69 8.33 -0.26 -10.56
N PRO A 70 9.44 0.44 -10.88
CA PRO A 70 10.44 -0.05 -11.84
C PRO A 70 11.09 -1.38 -11.46
N ASP A 71 11.09 -1.74 -10.18
CA ASP A 71 11.63 -2.99 -9.63
C ASP A 71 10.56 -4.09 -9.51
N GLY A 72 9.40 -3.93 -10.17
CA GLY A 72 8.33 -4.92 -10.22
C GLY A 72 7.44 -4.98 -8.98
N VAL A 73 7.71 -4.16 -7.96
CA VAL A 73 6.83 -4.05 -6.78
C VAL A 73 5.46 -3.50 -7.19
N VAL A 74 4.40 -4.16 -6.73
CA VAL A 74 3.02 -3.69 -6.91
C VAL A 74 2.62 -2.81 -5.73
N ILE A 75 2.12 -1.61 -6.04
CA ILE A 75 1.66 -0.63 -5.05
C ILE A 75 0.17 -0.38 -5.27
N GLU A 76 -0.61 -0.50 -4.21
CA GLU A 76 -2.02 -0.07 -4.19
C GLU A 76 -2.10 1.38 -3.73
N LEU A 77 -2.62 2.28 -4.56
CA LEU A 77 -2.96 3.63 -4.16
C LEU A 77 -4.42 3.67 -3.74
N VAL A 78 -4.69 4.17 -2.55
CA VAL A 78 -6.03 4.17 -1.95
C VAL A 78 -6.44 5.59 -1.56
N GLU A 79 -7.65 5.97 -1.91
CA GLU A 79 -8.28 7.22 -1.53
C GLU A 79 -9.63 6.96 -0.86
N LEU A 80 -9.78 7.50 0.35
CA LEU A 80 -10.98 7.33 1.16
C LEU A 80 -11.90 8.54 1.00
N HIS A 81 -13.05 8.32 0.38
CA HIS A 81 -14.13 9.28 0.24
C HIS A 81 -15.17 9.06 1.34
N LEU A 82 -14.96 9.65 2.52
CA LEU A 82 -15.97 9.68 3.55
C LEU A 82 -16.95 10.84 3.34
N PRO A 83 -18.25 10.65 3.64
CA PRO A 83 -19.19 11.76 3.77
C PRO A 83 -18.63 12.83 4.71
N ALA A 84 -18.85 14.11 4.40
CA ALA A 84 -18.27 15.24 5.15
C ALA A 84 -18.55 15.17 6.67
N HIS A 85 -19.74 14.69 7.06
CA HIS A 85 -20.12 14.54 8.46
C HIS A 85 -19.33 13.43 9.19
N LEU A 86 -18.77 12.45 8.48
CA LEU A 86 -17.88 11.43 9.02
C LEU A 86 -16.40 11.82 8.91
N ALA A 87 -16.03 12.58 7.87
CA ALA A 87 -14.66 13.04 7.64
C ALA A 87 -14.08 13.80 8.85
N ARG A 88 -14.90 14.60 9.54
CA ARG A 88 -14.52 15.32 10.79
C ARG A 88 -14.05 14.41 11.92
N PHE A 89 -14.41 13.13 11.91
CA PHE A 89 -14.03 12.16 12.94
C PHE A 89 -12.81 11.32 12.55
N VAL A 90 -12.34 11.43 11.31
CA VAL A 90 -11.16 10.69 10.82
C VAL A 90 -9.91 10.89 11.68
N PRO A 91 -9.57 12.12 12.15
CA PRO A 91 -8.43 12.30 13.05
C PRO A 91 -8.56 11.51 14.36
N VAL A 92 -9.79 11.40 14.89
CA VAL A 92 -10.09 10.65 16.11
C VAL A 92 -9.92 9.15 15.85
N ILE A 93 -10.49 8.63 14.76
CA ILE A 93 -10.36 7.23 14.36
C ILE A 93 -8.88 6.87 14.12
N ASN A 94 -8.13 7.73 13.44
CA ASN A 94 -6.70 7.55 13.23
C ASN A 94 -5.91 7.57 14.54
N GLY A 95 -6.30 8.40 15.51
CA GLY A 95 -5.74 8.42 16.86
C GLY A 95 -5.97 7.11 17.60
N VAL A 96 -7.19 6.56 17.54
CA VAL A 96 -7.54 5.25 18.13
C VAL A 96 -6.73 4.13 17.49
N ASN A 97 -6.62 4.09 16.15
CA ASN A 97 -5.83 3.08 15.45
C ASN A 97 -4.35 3.13 15.85
N ARG A 98 -3.73 4.33 15.89
CA ARG A 98 -2.35 4.48 16.41
C ARG A 98 -2.24 3.99 17.84
N GLY A 99 -3.21 4.32 18.69
CA GLY A 99 -3.29 3.84 20.07
C GLY A 99 -3.25 2.30 20.14
N ILE A 100 -4.16 1.63 19.44
CA ILE A 100 -4.23 0.15 19.39
C ILE A 100 -2.91 -0.46 18.91
N HIS A 101 -2.29 0.10 17.87
CA HIS A 101 -1.01 -0.39 17.35
C HIS A 101 0.14 -0.20 18.36
N LEU A 102 0.18 0.92 19.08
CA LEU A 102 1.16 1.15 20.14
C LEU A 102 0.98 0.16 21.29
N THR A 103 -0.27 -0.08 21.72
CA THR A 103 -0.57 -1.03 22.81
C THR A 103 -0.21 -2.47 22.41
N ARG A 104 -0.55 -2.89 21.18
CA ARG A 104 -0.15 -4.22 20.65
C ARG A 104 1.36 -4.37 20.57
N ARG A 105 2.09 -3.33 20.12
CA ARG A 105 3.55 -3.35 20.03
C ARG A 105 4.20 -3.42 21.42
N ALA A 106 3.66 -2.70 22.39
CA ALA A 106 4.13 -2.75 23.78
C ALA A 106 3.88 -4.12 24.43
N LEU A 107 2.69 -4.72 24.21
CA LEU A 107 2.38 -6.06 24.68
C LEU A 107 3.27 -7.13 24.05
N ALA A 108 3.43 -7.12 22.72
CA ALA A 108 4.30 -8.07 22.02
C ALA A 108 5.75 -7.98 22.53
N LYS A 109 6.29 -6.77 22.71
CA LYS A 109 7.64 -6.56 23.25
C LYS A 109 7.81 -7.06 24.70
N ARG A 110 6.71 -7.18 25.46
CA ARG A 110 6.70 -7.67 26.85
C ARG A 110 6.49 -9.19 26.93
N LEU A 111 5.83 -9.79 25.94
CA LEU A 111 5.60 -11.23 25.83
C LEU A 111 6.77 -12.00 25.22
N PHE A 112 7.60 -11.34 24.41
CA PHE A 112 8.80 -11.91 23.78
C PHE A 112 10.11 -11.42 24.44
N LYS A 113 10.05 -11.10 25.74
CA LYS A 113 11.22 -10.82 26.58
C LYS A 113 11.47 -11.99 27.52
#